data_AF-A0A970ZK69-F1
#
_entry.id   AF-A0A970ZK69-F1
#
_cell.length_a   1.000
_cell.length_b   1.000
_cell.length_c   1.000
_cell.angle_alpha   90.00
_cell.angle_beta   90.00
_cell.angle_gamma   90.00
#
_symmetry.space_group_name_H-M   'P 1'
#
loop_
_entity.id
_entity.type
_entity.pdbx_description
1 polymer ?
#
loop_
_entity_poly.entity_id
_entity_poly.type
_entity_poly.pdbx_seq_one_letter_code
_entity_poly.pdbx_strand_id
1 'polypeptide(L)'
;GAMVVFFDDVPELRNHPAMVQKSDGAFNYMTTDLATLDFRLETWQPQEVIYVTDARQQLHFRQLFTIFMRWHPEAKVKLAHVWFGSILGEDGKPFKTRSGDTIKLADLLDEAEERALQVVSSKNPDLPESTRREIARVVGLGAVKYADLLPNRQSDYVFSWEKMLALSGNTAPYLQYAYARVRSIFRKGGLDTGVEMPAQPGGIRLREPEELRLAKHLLNFGFVLGTVAEEYRPNYLCNYLYELAGIFANFYEKCPVLRSEPPARATRLALCDLTARVMNQGLDVLGIETLEKM
;
A
#
# COMPACT_ATOMS: atom_id res chain seq x y z
N GLY A 1 -29.75 -25.41 -27.05
CA GLY A 1 -29.71 -23.94 -26.91
C GLY A 1 -28.60 -23.56 -25.95
N ALA A 2 -28.26 -22.28 -25.81
CA ALA A 2 -27.32 -21.84 -24.78
C ALA A 2 -27.91 -22.05 -23.37
N MET A 3 -27.05 -22.26 -22.37
CA MET A 3 -27.45 -22.30 -20.95
C MET A 3 -27.25 -20.93 -20.31
N VAL A 4 -28.31 -20.39 -19.72
CA VAL A 4 -28.37 -19.02 -19.22
C VAL A 4 -29.07 -19.02 -17.86
N VAL A 5 -28.51 -18.26 -16.91
CA VAL A 5 -29.11 -18.01 -15.60
C VAL A 5 -29.80 -16.64 -15.62
N PHE A 6 -31.05 -16.62 -15.18
CA PHE A 6 -31.87 -15.42 -15.03
C PHE A 6 -31.96 -15.00 -13.56
N PHE A 7 -32.15 -13.71 -13.32
CA PHE A 7 -32.10 -13.09 -11.99
C PHE A 7 -33.38 -12.28 -11.69
N ASP A 8 -34.55 -12.86 -11.95
CA ASP A 8 -35.83 -12.14 -11.87
C ASP A 8 -36.11 -11.54 -10.48
N ASP A 9 -35.62 -12.22 -9.44
CA ASP A 9 -35.67 -11.91 -8.01
C ASP A 9 -34.61 -10.91 -7.53
N VAL A 10 -33.60 -10.57 -8.35
CA VAL A 10 -32.55 -9.60 -8.00
C VAL A 10 -32.70 -8.36 -8.89
N PRO A 11 -33.30 -7.27 -8.38
CA PRO A 11 -33.65 -6.09 -9.19
C PRO A 11 -32.48 -5.53 -10.01
N GLU A 12 -31.27 -5.50 -9.45
CA GLU A 12 -30.08 -4.98 -10.11
C GLU A 12 -29.56 -5.87 -11.25
N LEU A 13 -29.92 -7.16 -11.26
CA LEU A 13 -29.47 -8.13 -12.26
C LEU A 13 -30.59 -8.62 -13.20
N ARG A 14 -31.85 -8.22 -12.95
CA ARG A 14 -33.03 -8.68 -13.70
C ARG A 14 -32.87 -8.59 -15.22
N ASN A 15 -32.28 -7.50 -15.71
CA ASN A 15 -32.07 -7.26 -17.14
C ASN A 15 -30.69 -7.73 -17.66
N HIS A 16 -29.95 -8.46 -16.82
CA HIS A 16 -28.58 -8.91 -17.08
C HIS A 16 -28.46 -10.42 -16.85
N PRO A 17 -29.02 -11.26 -17.74
CA PRO A 17 -28.85 -12.70 -17.64
C PRO A 17 -27.39 -13.09 -17.88
N ALA A 18 -26.95 -14.17 -17.24
CA ALA A 18 -25.58 -14.67 -17.34
C ALA A 18 -25.55 -15.98 -18.12
N MET A 19 -24.83 -15.99 -19.25
CA MET A 19 -24.61 -17.21 -20.02
C MET A 19 -23.51 -18.04 -19.35
N VAL A 20 -23.78 -19.32 -19.08
CA VAL A 20 -22.83 -20.27 -18.49
C VAL A 20 -22.32 -21.31 -19.50
N GLN A 21 -23.04 -21.50 -20.61
CA GLN A 21 -22.59 -22.34 -21.73
C GLN A 21 -23.20 -21.82 -23.03
N LYS A 22 -22.39 -21.77 -24.09
CA LYS A 22 -22.82 -21.38 -25.43
C LYS A 22 -23.66 -22.48 -26.09
N SER A 23 -24.39 -22.12 -27.14
CA SER A 23 -25.26 -23.06 -27.87
C SER A 23 -24.52 -24.18 -28.60
N ASP A 24 -23.24 -23.98 -28.91
CA ASP A 24 -22.32 -24.97 -29.49
C ASP A 24 -21.68 -25.89 -28.43
N GLY A 25 -22.05 -25.73 -27.16
CA GLY A 25 -21.51 -26.50 -26.03
C GLY A 25 -20.24 -25.91 -25.42
N ALA A 26 -19.66 -24.85 -26.00
CA ALA A 26 -18.43 -24.26 -25.47
C ALA A 26 -18.68 -23.49 -24.15
N PHE A 27 -17.73 -23.63 -23.22
CA PHE A 27 -17.72 -22.91 -21.95
C PHE A 27 -17.12 -21.50 -22.09
N ASN A 28 -17.35 -20.64 -21.10
CA ASN A 28 -16.90 -19.25 -21.09
C ASN A 28 -16.32 -18.86 -19.71
N TYR A 29 -15.97 -17.59 -19.53
CA TYR A 29 -15.39 -17.08 -18.28
C TYR A 29 -16.29 -17.33 -17.06
N MET A 30 -17.62 -17.22 -17.21
CA MET A 30 -18.55 -17.51 -16.12
C MET A 30 -18.44 -18.97 -15.66
N THR A 31 -18.33 -19.92 -16.60
CA THR A 31 -18.11 -21.32 -16.26
C THR A 31 -16.81 -21.53 -15.48
N THR A 32 -15.71 -20.97 -15.98
CA THR A 32 -14.39 -21.12 -15.37
C THR A 32 -14.34 -20.52 -13.97
N ASP A 33 -14.91 -19.34 -13.77
CA ASP A 33 -14.91 -18.68 -12.46
C ASP A 33 -15.81 -19.37 -11.44
N LEU A 34 -16.96 -19.93 -11.86
CA LEU A 34 -17.82 -20.75 -10.99
C LEU A 34 -17.07 -22.01 -10.54
N ALA A 35 -16.48 -22.75 -11.49
CA ALA A 35 -15.69 -23.94 -11.18
C ALA A 35 -14.47 -23.63 -10.30
N THR A 36 -13.84 -22.47 -10.52
CA THR A 36 -12.71 -22.01 -9.70
C THR A 36 -13.14 -21.71 -8.26
N LEU A 37 -14.28 -21.04 -8.08
CA LEU A 37 -14.78 -20.73 -6.74
C LEU A 37 -15.22 -21.98 -5.99
N ASP A 38 -15.88 -22.91 -6.68
CA ASP A 38 -16.25 -24.23 -6.14
C ASP A 38 -15.01 -25.00 -5.67
N PHE A 39 -14.00 -25.12 -6.55
CA PHE A 39 -12.71 -25.73 -6.21
C PHE A 39 -12.05 -25.09 -4.98
N ARG A 40 -12.09 -23.75 -4.87
CA ARG A 40 -11.53 -23.03 -3.70
C ARG A 40 -12.25 -23.40 -2.41
N LEU A 41 -13.58 -23.52 -2.44
CA LEU A 41 -14.35 -23.91 -1.27
C LEU A 41 -14.06 -25.35 -0.86
N GLU A 42 -14.08 -26.27 -1.81
CA GLU A 42 -13.83 -27.69 -1.53
C GLU A 42 -12.40 -27.93 -1.02
N THR A 43 -11.41 -27.25 -1.61
CA THR A 43 -10.00 -27.51 -1.35
C THR A 43 -9.46 -26.73 -0.15
N TRP A 44 -9.81 -25.45 -0.02
CA TRP A 44 -9.20 -24.56 0.98
C TRP A 44 -10.15 -24.15 2.10
N GLN A 45 -11.46 -24.32 1.92
CA GLN A 45 -12.50 -23.94 2.88
C GLN A 45 -12.29 -22.52 3.47
N PRO A 46 -12.06 -21.48 2.63
CA PRO A 46 -11.72 -20.16 3.11
C PRO A 46 -12.93 -19.49 3.77
N GLN A 47 -12.67 -18.70 4.83
CA GLN A 47 -13.68 -17.80 5.40
C GLN A 47 -13.97 -16.61 4.48
N GLU A 48 -13.02 -16.23 3.64
CA GLU A 48 -13.15 -15.12 2.70
C GLU A 48 -12.36 -15.36 1.41
N VAL A 49 -12.95 -15.00 0.26
CA VAL A 49 -12.30 -14.97 -1.05
C VAL A 49 -12.37 -13.55 -1.62
N ILE A 50 -11.20 -12.99 -1.92
CA ILE A 50 -11.05 -11.62 -2.41
C ILE A 50 -10.65 -11.64 -3.89
N TYR A 51 -11.45 -10.98 -4.73
CA TYR A 51 -11.16 -10.81 -6.15
C TYR A 51 -10.74 -9.36 -6.41
N VAL A 52 -9.47 -9.16 -6.76
CA VAL A 52 -8.92 -7.83 -7.09
C VAL A 52 -8.85 -7.68 -8.61
N THR A 53 -9.81 -6.98 -9.21
CA THR A 53 -9.93 -6.84 -10.67
C THR A 53 -10.42 -5.46 -11.11
N ASP A 54 -10.32 -5.17 -12.39
CA ASP A 54 -10.75 -3.90 -12.96
C ASP A 54 -12.26 -3.63 -12.77
N ALA A 55 -12.63 -2.37 -12.55
CA ALA A 55 -14.01 -1.90 -12.38
C ALA A 55 -14.98 -2.37 -13.47
N ARG A 56 -14.51 -2.60 -14.70
CA ARG A 56 -15.32 -3.08 -15.84
C ARG A 56 -15.88 -4.49 -15.62
N GLN A 57 -15.32 -5.27 -14.69
CA GLN A 57 -15.78 -6.63 -14.38
C GLN A 57 -16.82 -6.68 -13.26
N GLN A 58 -17.28 -5.54 -12.73
CA GLN A 58 -18.25 -5.51 -11.61
C GLN A 58 -19.54 -6.29 -11.89
N LEU A 59 -20.12 -6.16 -13.08
CA LEU A 59 -21.33 -6.90 -13.42
C LEU A 59 -21.09 -8.42 -13.39
N HIS A 60 -19.98 -8.87 -13.96
CA HIS A 60 -19.58 -10.29 -13.97
C HIS A 60 -19.46 -10.85 -12.55
N PHE A 61 -18.73 -10.18 -11.66
CA PHE A 61 -18.57 -10.67 -10.27
C PHE A 61 -19.87 -10.65 -9.48
N ARG A 62 -20.77 -9.67 -9.70
CA ARG A 62 -22.11 -9.67 -9.10
C ARG A 62 -22.94 -10.88 -9.55
N GLN A 63 -22.94 -11.16 -10.86
CA GLN A 63 -23.60 -12.34 -11.42
C GLN A 63 -22.98 -13.63 -10.88
N LEU A 64 -21.65 -13.74 -10.91
CA LEU A 64 -20.89 -14.90 -10.43
C LEU A 64 -21.25 -15.24 -8.99
N PHE A 65 -21.16 -14.27 -8.07
CA PHE A 65 -21.45 -14.48 -6.66
C PHE A 65 -22.92 -14.84 -6.43
N THR A 66 -23.84 -14.20 -7.18
CA THR A 66 -25.27 -14.52 -7.08
C THR A 66 -25.56 -15.95 -7.55
N ILE A 67 -25.00 -16.38 -8.68
CA ILE A 67 -25.15 -17.76 -9.18
C ILE A 67 -24.55 -18.72 -8.17
N PHE A 68 -23.34 -18.45 -7.70
CA PHE A 68 -22.61 -19.32 -6.78
C PHE A 68 -23.36 -19.52 -5.46
N MET A 69 -23.89 -18.45 -4.85
CA MET A 69 -24.68 -18.55 -3.61
C MET A 69 -26.02 -19.25 -3.80
N ARG A 70 -26.60 -19.26 -5.01
CA ARG A 70 -27.78 -20.08 -5.34
C ARG A 70 -27.42 -21.54 -5.51
N TRP A 71 -26.23 -21.83 -6.03
CA TRP A 71 -25.72 -23.19 -6.21
C TRP A 71 -25.29 -23.80 -4.86
N HIS A 72 -24.69 -23.02 -3.97
CA HIS A 72 -24.23 -23.41 -2.63
C HIS A 72 -24.84 -22.54 -1.52
N PRO A 73 -26.15 -22.65 -1.25
CA PRO A 73 -26.85 -21.81 -0.26
C PRO A 73 -26.33 -21.99 1.18
N GLU A 74 -25.69 -23.10 1.48
CA GLU A 74 -25.08 -23.40 2.78
C GLU A 74 -23.66 -22.83 2.97
N ALA A 75 -23.03 -22.34 1.90
CA ALA A 75 -21.66 -21.84 1.96
C ALA A 75 -21.54 -20.64 2.91
N LYS A 76 -20.64 -20.75 3.90
CA LYS A 76 -20.32 -19.68 4.86
C LYS A 76 -19.00 -19.01 4.50
N VAL A 77 -18.96 -18.42 3.30
CA VAL A 77 -17.80 -17.70 2.77
C VAL A 77 -18.17 -16.25 2.49
N LYS A 78 -17.29 -15.32 2.84
CA LYS A 78 -17.39 -13.93 2.39
C LYS A 78 -16.77 -13.80 1.00
N LEU A 79 -17.55 -13.34 0.03
CA LEU A 79 -17.06 -13.07 -1.33
C LEU A 79 -16.92 -11.57 -1.53
N ALA A 80 -15.70 -11.09 -1.71
CA ALA A 80 -15.39 -9.67 -1.85
C ALA A 80 -14.88 -9.38 -3.26
N HIS A 81 -15.57 -8.47 -3.98
CA HIS A 81 -15.04 -7.88 -5.21
C HIS A 81 -14.37 -6.55 -4.91
N VAL A 82 -13.04 -6.57 -4.85
CA VAL A 82 -12.17 -5.42 -4.56
C VAL A 82 -11.72 -4.83 -5.87
N TRP A 83 -12.59 -4.06 -6.51
CA TRP A 83 -12.29 -3.52 -7.83
C TRP A 83 -11.43 -2.25 -7.80
N PHE A 84 -10.69 -2.00 -8.88
CA PHE A 84 -9.89 -0.80 -9.07
C PHE A 84 -10.22 -0.05 -10.37
N GLY A 85 -9.99 1.27 -10.37
CA GLY A 85 -10.19 2.17 -11.51
C GLY A 85 -9.11 2.02 -12.59
N SER A 86 -9.19 2.83 -13.64
CA SER A 86 -8.24 2.80 -14.74
C SER A 86 -6.98 3.60 -14.43
N ILE A 87 -5.85 3.14 -14.99
CA ILE A 87 -4.60 3.91 -15.05
C ILE A 87 -4.65 4.81 -16.28
N LEU A 88 -4.54 6.12 -16.06
CA LEU A 88 -4.59 7.14 -17.09
C LEU A 88 -3.22 7.78 -17.33
N GLY A 89 -2.95 8.19 -18.56
CA GLY A 89 -1.85 9.11 -18.87
C GLY A 89 -2.19 10.55 -18.50
N GLU A 90 -1.22 11.45 -18.65
CA GLU A 90 -1.39 12.88 -18.38
C GLU A 90 -2.45 13.56 -19.29
N ASP A 91 -2.79 12.92 -20.41
CA ASP A 91 -3.85 13.33 -21.32
C ASP A 91 -5.26 12.86 -20.90
N GLY A 92 -5.38 12.17 -19.76
CA GLY A 92 -6.63 11.63 -19.24
C GLY A 92 -7.14 10.39 -19.97
N LYS A 93 -6.36 9.81 -20.89
CA LYS A 93 -6.72 8.59 -21.63
C LYS A 93 -6.05 7.36 -21.01
N PRO A 94 -6.49 6.13 -21.34
CA PRO A 94 -5.84 4.91 -20.86
C PRO A 94 -4.32 4.94 -21.09
N PHE A 95 -3.57 4.64 -20.04
CA PHE A 95 -2.12 4.76 -20.02
C PHE A 95 -1.47 3.87 -21.09
N LYS A 96 -0.74 4.52 -22.00
CA LYS A 96 -0.12 3.93 -23.19
C LYS A 96 1.26 4.52 -23.41
N THR A 97 2.11 3.84 -24.19
CA THR A 97 3.39 4.40 -24.62
C THR A 97 3.17 5.65 -25.46
N ARG A 98 4.24 6.44 -25.69
CA ARG A 98 4.19 7.59 -26.61
C ARG A 98 3.79 7.23 -28.04
N SER A 99 4.03 5.99 -28.46
CA SER A 99 3.58 5.45 -29.76
C SER A 99 2.12 4.96 -29.77
N GLY A 100 1.46 4.89 -28.62
CA GLY A 100 0.09 4.38 -28.46
C GLY A 100 -0.02 2.88 -28.20
N ASP A 101 1.12 2.20 -28.02
CA ASP A 101 1.22 0.77 -27.71
C ASP A 101 1.01 0.48 -26.23
N THR A 102 0.85 -0.80 -25.92
CA THR A 102 0.77 -1.29 -24.53
C THR A 102 2.15 -1.18 -23.87
N ILE A 103 2.19 -0.64 -22.65
CA ILE A 103 3.44 -0.50 -21.88
C ILE A 103 3.83 -1.88 -21.32
N LYS A 104 5.08 -2.28 -21.53
CA LYS A 104 5.64 -3.46 -20.87
C LYS A 104 5.99 -3.10 -19.43
N LEU A 105 5.57 -3.94 -18.49
CA LEU A 105 5.86 -3.71 -17.06
C LEU A 105 7.37 -3.67 -16.78
N ALA A 106 8.15 -4.55 -17.41
CA ALA A 106 9.61 -4.56 -17.25
C ALA A 106 10.23 -3.19 -17.61
N ASP A 107 9.92 -2.67 -18.80
CA ASP A 107 10.40 -1.36 -19.27
C ASP A 107 9.99 -0.22 -18.32
N LEU A 108 8.77 -0.29 -17.75
CA LEU A 108 8.29 0.70 -16.77
C LEU A 108 9.07 0.65 -15.45
N LEU A 109 9.40 -0.55 -14.97
CA LEU A 109 10.20 -0.71 -13.75
C LEU A 109 11.65 -0.25 -13.99
N ASP A 110 12.25 -0.61 -15.12
CA ASP A 110 13.58 -0.14 -15.52
C ASP A 110 13.63 1.39 -15.60
N GLU A 111 12.60 2.01 -16.18
CA GLU A 111 12.49 3.48 -16.26
C GLU A 111 12.34 4.13 -14.87
N ALA A 112 11.60 3.48 -13.95
CA ALA A 112 11.45 3.96 -12.58
C ALA A 112 12.80 4.00 -11.85
N GLU A 113 13.60 2.92 -11.96
CA GLU A 113 14.92 2.84 -11.35
C GLU A 113 15.90 3.84 -11.97
N GLU A 114 15.93 3.98 -13.30
CA GLU A 114 16.82 4.92 -13.99
C GLU A 114 16.52 6.38 -13.60
N ARG A 115 15.24 6.75 -13.56
CA ARG A 115 14.84 8.10 -13.10
C ARG A 115 15.19 8.32 -11.63
N ALA A 116 14.97 7.33 -10.77
CA ALA A 116 15.38 7.41 -9.37
C ALA A 116 16.90 7.55 -9.24
N LEU A 117 17.69 6.85 -10.06
CA LEU A 117 19.16 6.92 -10.06
C LEU A 117 19.66 8.32 -10.41
N GLN A 118 19.01 9.00 -11.37
CA GLN A 118 19.33 10.40 -11.70
C GLN A 118 19.12 11.32 -10.49
N VAL A 119 17.99 11.18 -9.80
CA VAL A 119 17.67 11.97 -8.60
C VAL A 119 18.69 11.69 -7.49
N VAL A 120 18.94 10.42 -7.16
CA VAL A 120 19.90 10.01 -6.12
C VAL A 120 21.31 10.50 -6.43
N SER A 121 21.76 10.33 -7.68
CA SER A 121 23.11 10.73 -8.10
C SER A 121 23.32 12.23 -8.06
N SER A 122 22.29 13.03 -8.34
CA SER A 122 22.36 14.49 -8.25
C SER A 122 22.48 14.98 -6.80
N LYS A 123 21.86 14.27 -5.84
CA LYS A 123 21.86 14.66 -4.43
C LYS A 123 23.05 14.14 -3.64
N ASN A 124 23.52 12.94 -3.97
CA ASN A 124 24.57 12.24 -3.23
C ASN A 124 25.69 11.79 -4.19
N PRO A 125 26.40 12.72 -4.86
CA PRO A 125 27.39 12.38 -5.89
C PRO A 125 28.57 11.57 -5.34
N ASP A 126 28.88 11.73 -4.05
CA ASP A 126 30.02 11.08 -3.40
C ASP A 126 29.74 9.63 -2.97
N LEU A 127 28.50 9.16 -3.08
CA LEU A 127 28.18 7.76 -2.77
C LEU A 127 28.70 6.82 -3.86
N PRO A 128 29.22 5.63 -3.48
CA PRO A 128 29.57 4.59 -4.44
C PRO A 128 28.41 4.30 -5.39
N GLU A 129 28.72 4.04 -6.66
CA GLU A 129 27.69 3.79 -7.68
C GLU A 129 26.79 2.61 -7.30
N SER A 130 27.35 1.54 -6.75
CA SER A 130 26.58 0.39 -6.25
C SER A 130 25.55 0.79 -5.18
N THR A 131 25.94 1.64 -4.23
CA THR A 131 25.03 2.19 -3.22
C THR A 131 23.96 3.08 -3.83
N ARG A 132 24.32 3.93 -4.80
CA ARG A 132 23.35 4.79 -5.50
C ARG A 132 22.33 3.98 -6.29
N ARG A 133 22.76 2.90 -6.95
CA ARG A 133 21.88 1.98 -7.67
C ARG A 133 20.92 1.24 -6.74
N GLU A 134 21.40 0.81 -5.57
CA GLU A 134 20.53 0.18 -4.59
C GLU A 134 19.47 1.14 -4.03
N ILE A 135 19.86 2.38 -3.70
CA ILE A 135 18.90 3.42 -3.31
C ILE A 135 17.90 3.67 -4.45
N ALA A 136 18.37 3.77 -5.69
CA ALA A 136 17.52 3.98 -6.86
C ALA A 136 16.50 2.86 -7.06
N ARG A 137 16.90 1.60 -6.90
CA ARG A 137 16.00 0.43 -6.96
C ARG A 137 14.89 0.55 -5.92
N VAL A 138 15.26 0.75 -4.66
CA VAL A 138 14.30 0.84 -3.55
C VAL A 138 13.35 2.03 -3.71
N VAL A 139 13.87 3.18 -4.16
CA VAL A 139 13.08 4.39 -4.38
C VAL A 139 12.17 4.27 -5.59
N GLY A 140 12.69 3.79 -6.73
CA GLY A 140 11.95 3.67 -7.99
C GLY A 140 10.80 2.67 -7.87
N LEU A 141 11.07 1.46 -7.38
CA LEU A 141 10.05 0.44 -7.18
C LEU A 141 9.04 0.83 -6.10
N GLY A 142 9.52 1.45 -5.01
CA GLY A 142 8.66 1.99 -3.97
C GLY A 142 7.71 3.07 -4.50
N ALA A 143 8.21 3.98 -5.35
CA ALA A 143 7.41 5.03 -5.98
C ALA A 143 6.30 4.46 -6.86
N VAL A 144 6.58 3.43 -7.68
CA VAL A 144 5.57 2.75 -8.52
C VAL A 144 4.45 2.18 -7.68
N LYS A 145 4.77 1.41 -6.63
CA LYS A 145 3.76 0.80 -5.75
C LYS A 145 2.98 1.87 -4.99
N TYR A 146 3.66 2.84 -4.38
CA TYR A 146 3.01 3.83 -3.54
C TYR A 146 2.09 4.76 -4.33
N ALA A 147 2.46 5.10 -5.57
CA ALA A 147 1.62 5.94 -6.43
C ALA A 147 0.28 5.28 -6.78
N ASP A 148 0.24 3.95 -6.87
CA ASP A 148 -0.98 3.18 -7.10
C ASP A 148 -1.77 2.95 -5.79
N LEU A 149 -1.08 2.71 -4.67
CA LEU A 149 -1.72 2.45 -3.37
C LEU A 149 -2.29 3.70 -2.67
N LEU A 150 -1.77 4.90 -3.00
CA LEU A 150 -2.18 6.17 -2.39
C LEU A 150 -3.59 6.66 -2.76
N PRO A 151 -4.01 6.69 -4.05
CA PRO A 151 -5.37 7.08 -4.38
C PRO A 151 -6.38 6.07 -3.85
N ASN A 152 -7.65 6.48 -3.75
CA ASN A 152 -8.72 5.50 -3.55
C ASN A 152 -8.72 4.55 -4.74
N ARG A 153 -8.57 3.23 -4.51
CA ARG A 153 -8.55 2.22 -5.56
C ARG A 153 -9.71 2.32 -6.55
N GLN A 154 -10.87 2.80 -6.10
CA GLN A 154 -12.09 2.92 -6.92
C GLN A 154 -12.08 4.12 -7.87
N SER A 155 -11.11 5.02 -7.74
CA SER A 155 -10.91 6.15 -8.62
C SER A 155 -9.94 5.80 -9.73
N ASP A 156 -10.14 6.38 -10.91
CA ASP A 156 -9.09 6.42 -11.92
C ASP A 156 -7.92 7.26 -11.39
N TYR A 157 -6.68 6.90 -11.73
CA TYR A 157 -5.51 7.68 -11.35
C TYR A 157 -4.64 8.03 -12.57
N VAL A 158 -4.07 9.23 -12.54
CA VAL A 158 -3.17 9.73 -13.57
C VAL A 158 -1.73 9.39 -13.19
N PHE A 159 -1.08 8.55 -14.00
CA PHE A 159 0.32 8.21 -13.85
C PHE A 159 1.20 9.42 -14.17
N SER A 160 2.14 9.75 -13.28
CA SER A 160 3.07 10.87 -13.47
C SER A 160 4.40 10.60 -12.76
N TRP A 161 5.47 10.51 -13.56
CA TRP A 161 6.84 10.30 -13.08
C TRP A 161 7.29 11.39 -12.10
N GLU A 162 6.99 12.65 -12.41
CA GLU A 162 7.38 13.79 -11.59
C GLU A 162 6.75 13.70 -10.19
N LYS A 163 5.44 13.41 -10.13
CA LYS A 163 4.71 13.34 -8.87
C LYS A 163 5.17 12.18 -8.00
N MET A 164 5.32 10.99 -8.57
CA MET A 164 5.63 9.78 -7.79
C MET A 164 7.07 9.74 -7.28
N LEU A 165 8.02 10.34 -8.01
CA LEU A 165 9.44 10.43 -7.63
C LEU A 165 9.78 11.70 -6.84
N ALA A 166 8.79 12.57 -6.57
CA ALA A 166 9.01 13.78 -5.79
C ALA A 166 9.47 13.45 -4.37
N LEU A 167 10.44 14.22 -3.87
CA LEU A 167 10.99 14.08 -2.51
C LEU A 167 10.19 14.85 -1.45
N SER A 168 9.09 15.46 -1.86
CA SER A 168 8.14 16.18 -1.03
C SER A 168 6.72 15.76 -1.37
N GLY A 169 5.81 16.01 -0.43
CA GLY A 169 4.42 15.53 -0.55
C GLY A 169 4.28 14.06 -0.15
N ASN A 170 3.09 13.52 -0.39
CA ASN A 170 2.74 12.17 0.01
C ASN A 170 3.27 11.15 -1.00
N THR A 171 4.56 10.79 -0.88
CA THR A 171 5.26 9.91 -1.81
C THR A 171 6.12 8.87 -1.07
N ALA A 172 6.40 7.74 -1.71
CA ALA A 172 7.33 6.74 -1.16
C ALA A 172 8.74 7.32 -0.89
N PRO A 173 9.38 8.07 -1.82
CA PRO A 173 10.68 8.68 -1.56
C PRO A 173 10.68 9.58 -0.32
N TYR A 174 9.62 10.36 -0.08
CA TYR A 174 9.49 11.18 1.12
C TYR A 174 9.44 10.33 2.39
N LEU A 175 8.62 9.26 2.40
CA LEU A 175 8.50 8.37 3.56
C LEU A 175 9.77 7.57 3.85
N GLN A 176 10.43 7.05 2.81
CA GLN A 176 11.70 6.34 2.94
C GLN A 176 12.79 7.26 3.50
N TYR A 177 12.85 8.51 3.01
CA TYR A 177 13.78 9.51 3.56
C TYR A 177 13.45 9.87 5.02
N ALA A 178 12.16 10.02 5.36
CA ALA A 178 11.73 10.26 6.73
C ALA A 178 12.12 9.09 7.67
N TYR A 179 11.96 7.84 7.22
CA TYR A 179 12.44 6.66 7.95
C TYR A 179 13.96 6.71 8.16
N ALA A 180 14.75 6.90 7.10
CA ALA A 180 16.21 6.99 7.17
C ALA A 180 16.68 8.11 8.12
N ARG A 181 15.95 9.24 8.16
CA ARG A 181 16.21 10.34 9.10
C ARG A 181 15.97 9.95 10.55
N VAL A 182 14.90 9.22 10.86
CA VAL A 182 14.67 8.69 12.22
C VAL A 182 15.82 7.77 12.62
N ARG A 183 16.22 6.85 11.75
CA ARG A 183 17.35 5.93 11.97
C ARG A 183 18.67 6.67 12.18
N SER A 184 18.88 7.80 11.49
CA SER A 184 20.08 8.62 11.66
C SER A 184 20.27 9.20 13.07
N ILE A 185 19.19 9.36 13.85
CA ILE A 185 19.26 9.87 15.23
C ILE A 185 20.02 8.87 16.12
N PHE A 186 19.73 7.58 15.96
CA PHE A 186 20.41 6.51 16.71
C PHE A 186 21.89 6.44 16.36
N ARG A 187 22.23 6.55 15.06
CA ARG A 187 23.62 6.66 14.61
C ARG A 187 24.38 7.81 15.25
N LYS A 188 23.78 9.01 15.23
CA LYS A 188 24.39 10.21 15.83
C LYS A 188 24.50 10.10 17.35
N GLY A 189 23.63 9.33 17.98
CA GLY A 189 23.67 9.02 19.40
C GLY A 189 24.64 7.91 19.79
N GLY A 190 25.27 7.22 18.83
CA GLY A 190 26.10 6.04 19.09
C GLY A 190 25.31 4.82 19.56
N LEU A 191 24.03 4.71 19.17
CA LEU A 191 23.06 3.70 19.64
C LEU A 191 22.72 2.64 18.58
N ASP A 192 23.46 2.58 17.46
CA ASP A 192 23.13 1.76 16.27
C ASP A 192 23.34 0.24 16.47
N THR A 193 23.81 -0.19 17.65
CA THR A 193 24.28 -1.58 17.89
C THR A 193 23.33 -2.38 18.77
N GLY A 194 22.10 -2.72 18.32
CA GLY A 194 21.27 -3.74 18.99
C GLY A 194 21.08 -3.57 20.51
N VAL A 195 21.29 -2.36 21.04
CA VAL A 195 21.23 -2.09 22.47
C VAL A 195 19.76 -1.97 22.79
N GLU A 196 19.23 -2.96 23.51
CA GLU A 196 17.92 -2.82 24.13
C GLU A 196 17.90 -1.50 24.89
N MET A 197 16.98 -0.62 24.51
CA MET A 197 16.82 0.67 25.17
C MET A 197 16.63 0.38 26.66
N PRO A 198 17.54 0.83 27.54
CA PRO A 198 17.51 0.44 28.93
C PRO A 198 16.17 0.84 29.52
N ALA A 199 15.48 -0.13 30.14
CA ALA A 199 14.20 0.09 30.77
C ALA A 199 14.31 1.31 31.70
N GLN A 200 13.55 2.35 31.39
CA GLN A 200 13.52 3.59 32.18
C GLN A 200 12.85 3.31 33.53
N PRO A 201 13.56 3.45 34.67
CA PRO A 201 12.91 3.41 35.97
C PRO A 201 11.88 4.54 36.04
N GLY A 202 10.59 4.20 36.15
CA GLY A 202 9.48 5.16 36.15
C GLY A 202 8.82 5.43 34.79
N GLY A 203 9.13 4.64 33.75
CA GLY A 203 8.38 4.56 32.50
C GLY A 203 8.51 5.74 31.53
N ILE A 204 7.69 5.73 30.46
CA ILE A 204 7.59 6.80 29.47
C ILE A 204 6.87 8.01 30.08
N ARG A 205 7.49 9.20 30.01
CA ARG A 205 6.93 10.45 30.56
C ARG A 205 6.77 11.50 29.47
N LEU A 206 5.54 11.64 28.97
CA LEU A 206 5.17 12.63 27.97
C LEU A 206 4.82 13.95 28.68
N ARG A 207 5.55 15.03 28.38
CA ARG A 207 5.37 16.35 28.98
C ARG A 207 5.02 17.41 27.94
N GLU A 208 5.62 17.33 26.77
CA GLU A 208 5.39 18.30 25.70
C GLU A 208 4.15 17.93 24.87
N PRO A 209 3.40 18.91 24.34
CA PRO A 209 2.27 18.66 23.45
C PRO A 209 2.65 17.79 22.23
N GLU A 210 3.83 17.99 21.67
CA GLU A 210 4.34 17.25 20.51
C GLU A 210 4.67 15.79 20.85
N GLU A 211 5.20 15.52 22.04
CA GLU A 211 5.41 14.16 22.55
C GLU A 211 4.08 13.41 22.67
N LEU A 212 3.07 14.07 23.26
CA LEU A 212 1.74 13.50 23.43
C LEU A 212 1.04 13.26 22.08
N ARG A 213 1.17 14.19 21.14
CA ARG A 213 0.60 14.06 19.80
C ARG A 213 1.21 12.88 19.05
N LEU A 214 2.54 12.75 19.06
CA LEU A 214 3.24 11.64 18.43
C LEU A 214 2.83 10.30 19.06
N ALA A 215 2.84 10.20 20.39
CA ALA A 215 2.45 8.98 21.10
C ALA A 215 1.02 8.53 20.75
N LYS A 216 0.06 9.46 20.74
CA LYS A 216 -1.33 9.16 20.35
C LYS A 216 -1.43 8.65 18.91
N HIS A 217 -0.73 9.28 17.97
CA HIS A 217 -0.73 8.84 16.56
C HIS A 217 -0.12 7.45 16.40
N LEU A 218 0.97 7.14 17.10
CA LEU A 218 1.60 5.82 17.08
C LEU A 218 0.66 4.72 17.62
N LEU A 219 -0.12 5.01 18.67
CA LEU A 219 -1.10 4.06 19.22
C LEU A 219 -2.27 3.78 18.26
N ASN A 220 -2.53 4.67 17.30
CA ASN A 220 -3.60 4.48 16.31
C ASN A 220 -3.23 3.48 15.20
N PHE A 221 -1.98 3.05 15.09
CA PHE A 221 -1.51 2.20 13.98
C PHE A 221 -2.34 0.91 13.83
N GLY A 222 -2.63 0.22 14.94
CA GLY A 222 -3.41 -1.02 14.92
C GLY A 222 -4.85 -0.82 14.43
N PHE A 223 -5.49 0.30 14.80
CA PHE A 223 -6.82 0.63 14.31
C PHE A 223 -6.84 0.91 12.80
N VAL A 224 -5.83 1.63 12.31
CA VAL A 224 -5.68 1.89 10.87
C VAL A 224 -5.50 0.59 10.08
N LEU A 225 -4.68 -0.34 10.57
CA LEU A 225 -4.54 -1.66 9.95
C LEU A 225 -5.86 -2.44 9.95
N GLY A 226 -6.63 -2.38 11.03
CA GLY A 226 -7.97 -2.95 11.10
C GLY A 226 -8.88 -2.40 10.00
N THR A 227 -8.95 -1.07 9.86
CA THR A 227 -9.74 -0.42 8.81
C THR A 227 -9.27 -0.80 7.39
N VAL A 228 -7.95 -0.89 7.16
CA VAL A 228 -7.41 -1.31 5.85
C VAL A 228 -7.85 -2.74 5.51
N ALA A 229 -7.81 -3.65 6.49
CA ALA A 229 -8.22 -5.04 6.32
C ALA A 229 -9.74 -5.18 6.09
N GLU A 230 -10.55 -4.39 6.79
CA GLU A 230 -12.02 -4.41 6.66
C GLU A 230 -12.50 -3.80 5.34
N GLU A 231 -11.89 -2.71 4.88
CA GLU A 231 -12.33 -1.97 3.69
C GLU A 231 -11.55 -2.31 2.40
N TYR A 232 -10.46 -3.07 2.51
CA TYR A 232 -9.54 -3.34 1.40
C TYR A 232 -9.01 -2.05 0.77
N ARG A 233 -8.58 -1.10 1.61
CA ARG A 233 -8.19 0.26 1.22
C ARG A 233 -6.81 0.64 1.73
N PRO A 234 -5.74 0.28 1.00
CA PRO A 234 -4.35 0.59 1.38
C PRO A 234 -4.06 2.08 1.53
N ASN A 235 -4.81 2.93 0.83
CA ASN A 235 -4.66 4.38 0.89
C ASN A 235 -4.82 4.96 2.31
N TYR A 236 -5.55 4.30 3.21
CA TYR A 236 -5.61 4.72 4.62
C TYR A 236 -4.26 4.58 5.32
N LEU A 237 -3.53 3.49 5.05
CA LEU A 237 -2.19 3.30 5.59
C LEU A 237 -1.18 4.30 4.99
N CYS A 238 -1.27 4.56 3.68
CA CYS A 238 -0.46 5.61 3.04
C CYS A 238 -0.63 6.97 3.73
N ASN A 239 -1.88 7.41 3.91
CA ASN A 239 -2.17 8.70 4.57
C ASN A 239 -1.73 8.72 6.04
N TYR A 240 -1.94 7.63 6.78
CA TYR A 240 -1.47 7.50 8.16
C TYR A 240 0.05 7.67 8.29
N LEU A 241 0.82 7.01 7.41
CA LEU A 241 2.28 7.08 7.41
C LEU A 241 2.80 8.47 7.04
N TYR A 242 2.13 9.14 6.09
CA TYR A 242 2.43 10.52 5.72
C TYR A 242 2.18 11.50 6.87
N GLU A 243 1.05 11.36 7.54
CA GLU A 243 0.74 12.14 8.75
C GLU A 243 1.75 11.86 9.87
N LEU A 244 2.12 10.59 10.08
CA LEU A 244 3.12 10.21 11.08
C LEU A 244 4.46 10.88 10.80
N ALA A 245 4.93 10.88 9.55
CA ALA A 245 6.18 11.54 9.16
C ALA A 245 6.13 13.05 9.45
N GLY A 246 5.01 13.72 9.17
CA GLY A 246 4.82 15.14 9.49
C GLY A 246 4.78 15.43 10.99
N ILE A 247 4.05 14.62 11.77
CA ILE A 247 3.99 14.74 13.23
C ILE A 247 5.38 14.51 13.85
N PHE A 248 6.12 13.52 13.37
CA PHE A 248 7.47 13.24 13.82
C PHE A 248 8.42 14.40 13.49
N ALA A 249 8.33 14.99 12.29
CA ALA A 249 9.16 16.13 11.91
C ALA A 249 8.96 17.31 12.87
N ASN A 250 7.70 17.62 13.22
CA ASN A 250 7.40 18.68 14.19
C ASN A 250 7.90 18.33 15.61
N PHE A 251 7.70 17.10 16.06
CA PHE A 251 8.27 16.61 17.32
C PHE A 251 9.79 16.77 17.37
N TYR A 252 10.49 16.36 16.31
CA TYR A 252 11.95 16.43 16.26
C TYR A 252 12.48 17.88 16.25
N GLU A 253 11.74 18.81 15.66
CA GLU A 253 12.07 20.24 15.69
C GLU A 253 11.88 20.86 17.07
N LYS A 254 10.76 20.58 17.74
CA LYS A 254 10.37 21.23 19.01
C LYS A 254 10.96 20.55 20.25
N CYS A 255 11.24 19.25 20.18
CA CYS A 255 11.70 18.45 21.32
C CYS A 255 13.10 17.87 21.06
N PRO A 256 14.19 18.55 21.48
CA PRO A 256 15.54 18.05 21.29
C PRO A 256 15.70 16.63 21.84
N VAL A 257 16.15 15.67 21.02
CA VAL A 257 16.27 14.27 21.45
C VAL A 257 17.60 14.04 22.18
N LEU A 258 18.73 14.02 21.45
CA LEU A 258 20.04 13.66 22.00
C LEU A 258 20.60 14.66 23.02
N ARG A 259 20.17 15.93 22.95
CA ARG A 259 20.61 17.00 23.86
C ARG A 259 19.78 17.08 25.15
N SER A 260 18.73 16.27 25.30
CA SER A 260 17.92 16.26 26.52
C SER A 260 18.64 15.55 27.66
N GLU A 261 18.31 15.91 28.90
CA GLU A 261 18.73 15.14 30.07
C GLU A 261 17.76 13.98 30.39
N PRO A 262 18.21 12.94 31.11
CA PRO A 262 17.30 11.93 31.64
C PRO A 262 16.28 12.55 32.62
N PRO A 263 15.02 12.08 32.66
CA PRO A 263 14.47 10.95 31.89
C PRO A 263 13.95 11.32 30.49
N ALA A 264 13.91 12.61 30.13
CA ALA A 264 13.32 13.07 28.86
C ALA A 264 14.03 12.48 27.63
N ARG A 265 15.37 12.42 27.65
CA ARG A 265 16.17 11.84 26.55
C ARG A 265 15.70 10.43 26.16
N ALA A 266 15.51 9.58 27.15
CA ALA A 266 15.16 8.19 26.91
C ALA A 266 13.69 8.00 26.52
N THR A 267 12.77 8.80 27.07
CA THR A 267 11.39 8.85 26.56
C THR A 267 11.36 9.24 25.08
N ARG A 268 12.11 10.29 24.70
CA ARG A 268 12.17 10.77 23.31
C ARG A 268 12.83 9.74 22.38
N LEU A 269 13.88 9.07 22.82
CA LEU A 269 14.50 7.97 22.07
C LEU A 269 13.53 6.79 21.88
N ALA A 270 12.73 6.45 22.88
CA ALA A 270 11.71 5.42 22.76
C ALA A 270 10.61 5.80 21.74
N LEU A 271 10.20 7.08 21.70
CA LEU A 271 9.29 7.59 20.67
C LEU A 271 9.90 7.52 19.27
N CYS A 272 11.18 7.90 19.11
CA CYS A 272 11.90 7.73 17.84
C CYS A 272 11.97 6.27 17.40
N ASP A 273 12.26 5.35 18.33
CA ASP A 273 12.38 3.93 18.04
C ASP A 273 11.04 3.33 17.59
N LEU A 274 9.96 3.62 18.35
CA LEU A 274 8.62 3.18 17.98
C LEU A 274 8.18 3.79 16.65
N THR A 275 8.55 5.05 16.36
CA THR A 275 8.27 5.68 15.07
C THR A 275 8.97 4.94 13.93
N ALA A 276 10.25 4.62 14.08
CA ALA A 276 10.98 3.85 13.08
C ALA A 276 10.34 2.48 12.84
N ARG A 277 9.97 1.75 13.91
CA ARG A 277 9.32 0.44 13.81
C ARG A 277 7.95 0.51 13.12
N VAL A 278 7.12 1.48 13.49
CA VAL A 278 5.79 1.67 12.86
C VAL A 278 5.93 2.07 11.39
N MET A 279 6.84 2.98 11.06
CA MET A 279 7.10 3.35 9.66
C MET A 279 7.60 2.18 8.85
N ASN A 280 8.55 1.40 9.38
CA ASN A 280 9.07 0.22 8.68
C ASN A 280 7.98 -0.83 8.46
N GLN A 281 7.22 -1.17 9.51
CA GLN A 281 6.15 -2.16 9.41
C GLN A 281 5.03 -1.72 8.46
N GLY A 282 4.66 -0.43 8.50
CA GLY A 282 3.63 0.10 7.62
C GLY A 282 4.06 0.11 6.15
N LEU A 283 5.31 0.48 5.86
CA LEU A 283 5.86 0.41 4.50
C LEU A 283 6.01 -1.04 4.02
N ASP A 284 6.42 -1.96 4.89
CA ASP A 284 6.50 -3.40 4.61
C ASP A 284 5.12 -4.01 4.26
N VAL A 285 4.06 -3.64 5.00
CA VAL A 285 2.67 -4.03 4.67
C VAL A 285 2.24 -3.53 3.29
N LEU A 286 2.73 -2.36 2.85
CA LEU A 286 2.51 -1.82 1.51
C LEU A 286 3.45 -2.46 0.45
N GLY A 287 4.34 -3.37 0.84
CA GLY A 287 5.34 -3.97 -0.03
C GLY A 287 6.44 -3.00 -0.47
N ILE A 288 6.72 -1.98 0.34
CA ILE A 288 7.71 -0.92 0.08
C ILE A 288 8.92 -1.14 0.97
N GLU A 289 10.05 -1.39 0.33
CA GLU A 289 11.33 -1.58 1.01
C GLU A 289 11.85 -0.26 1.58
N THR A 290 12.57 -0.35 2.71
CA THR A 290 13.18 0.80 3.39
C THR A 290 14.69 0.64 3.45
N LEU A 291 15.40 1.77 3.58
CA LEU A 291 16.84 1.79 3.77
C LEU A 291 17.18 2.52 5.06
N GLU A 292 18.14 1.96 5.81
CA GLU A 292 18.70 2.58 7.02
C GLU A 292 19.42 3.90 6.71
N LYS A 293 19.93 4.04 5.48
CA LYS A 293 20.69 5.18 4.97
C LYS A 293 20.27 5.46 3.52
N MET A 294 20.02 6.74 3.22
CA MET A 294 19.69 7.27 1.90
C MET A 294 20.45 8.57 1.67
#